data_AF-A0A4Q7AFR3-F1
#
_entry.id   AF-A0A4Q7AFR3-F1
#
_cell.length_a   1.000
_cell.length_b   1.000
_cell.length_c   1.000
_cell.angle_alpha   90.00
_cell.angle_beta   90.00
_cell.angle_gamma   90.00
#
_symmetry.space_group_name_H-M   'P 1'
#
loop_
_entity.id
_entity.type
_entity.pdbx_description
1 polymer ?
#
loop_
_entity_poly.entity_id
_entity_poly.type
_entity_poly.pdbx_seq_one_letter_code
_entity_poly.pdbx_strand_id
1 'polypeptide(L)'
;MKLKTFLIISTLSLAVAGCNSLTSKHVKCDDEKALGLVQTVLTDDLTKSLDKTLKELIHKGAIKDLDPAKLKLSAKNVQYSLVDSRTDNIDPDSTRTKCSIDLTVSIPADLVKKSDEARAKVDTNTTEYQASQLNLEYSNNKIKMPIVYVLQPTDKGDKVIATVLNTGNLNTLVSETLTYAFIKPQIEKNQISAINQNSSNSVAAEAINAVEEAAAVDADYYSDAEEVY
;
A
#
# COMPACT_ATOMS: atom_id res chain seq x y z
N MET A 1 -34.57 74.77 29.76
CA MET A 1 -33.66 74.34 30.84
C MET A 1 -34.11 72.94 31.27
N LYS A 2 -33.44 71.80 31.07
CA LYS A 2 -32.11 71.44 30.59
C LYS A 2 -32.24 70.15 29.76
N LEU A 3 -31.62 70.14 28.59
CA LEU A 3 -31.36 68.98 27.74
C LEU A 3 -30.29 68.13 28.47
N LYS A 4 -30.58 66.88 28.85
CA LYS A 4 -29.57 65.98 29.44
C LYS A 4 -29.01 65.07 28.36
N THR A 5 -27.77 65.39 28.03
CA THR A 5 -26.86 64.78 27.07
C THR A 5 -26.68 63.28 27.32
N PHE A 6 -26.83 62.51 26.25
CA PHE A 6 -26.34 61.15 26.08
C PHE A 6 -24.82 61.09 26.32
N LEU A 7 -24.35 60.11 27.09
CA LEU A 7 -22.94 59.72 27.13
C LEU A 7 -22.86 58.19 27.11
N ILE A 8 -22.83 57.64 25.90
CA ILE A 8 -22.53 56.24 25.62
C ILE A 8 -21.02 56.08 25.79
N ILE A 9 -20.60 55.48 26.89
CA ILE A 9 -19.21 55.05 27.10
C ILE A 9 -19.04 53.74 26.33
N SER A 10 -18.64 53.86 25.06
CA SER A 10 -18.16 52.74 24.25
C SER A 10 -16.74 52.41 24.70
N THR A 11 -16.58 51.44 25.59
CA THR A 11 -15.29 50.81 25.86
C THR A 11 -14.91 49.96 24.67
N LEU A 12 -14.08 50.53 23.81
CA LEU A 12 -13.38 49.82 22.73
C LEU A 12 -12.37 48.87 23.38
N SER A 13 -12.77 47.62 23.62
CA SER A 13 -11.85 46.55 23.97
C SER A 13 -10.87 46.38 22.82
N LEU A 14 -9.62 46.85 22.99
CA LEU A 14 -8.53 46.48 22.11
C LEU A 14 -8.36 44.96 22.21
N ALA A 15 -8.97 44.24 21.27
CA ALA A 15 -8.58 42.88 20.97
C ALA A 15 -7.11 42.95 20.49
N VAL A 16 -6.19 42.69 21.41
CA VAL A 16 -4.83 42.30 21.09
C VAL A 16 -4.93 40.92 20.45
N ALA A 17 -5.29 40.87 19.17
CA ALA A 17 -4.99 39.73 18.34
C ALA A 17 -3.47 39.74 18.17
N GLY A 18 -2.79 38.93 18.99
CA GLY A 18 -1.37 38.67 18.88
C GLY A 18 -1.03 38.21 17.46
N CYS A 19 -0.53 39.14 16.66
CA CYS A 19 0.08 38.87 15.37
C CYS A 19 1.45 38.24 15.66
N ASN A 20 1.50 36.93 15.87
CA ASN A 20 2.73 36.20 16.17
C ASN A 20 3.10 35.16 15.10
N SER A 21 2.70 35.37 13.84
CA SER A 21 2.88 34.36 12.78
C SER A 21 3.39 34.89 11.43
N LEU A 22 4.05 36.05 11.38
CA LEU A 22 4.55 36.63 10.12
C LEU A 22 6.07 36.80 10.03
N THR A 23 6.86 36.18 10.91
CA THR A 23 8.32 36.42 10.99
C THR A 23 9.22 35.20 11.13
N SER A 24 8.73 33.95 11.11
CA SER A 24 9.62 32.79 11.02
C SER A 24 9.78 32.35 9.55
N LYS A 25 11.02 32.38 9.04
CA LYS A 25 11.40 31.76 7.75
C LYS A 25 11.18 30.23 7.71
N HIS A 26 10.81 29.65 8.86
CA HIS A 26 10.74 28.23 9.11
C HIS A 26 9.33 27.84 9.56
N VAL A 27 8.91 26.63 9.17
CA VAL A 27 7.64 26.03 9.55
C VAL A 27 7.85 25.19 10.80
N LYS A 28 6.96 25.28 11.77
CA LYS A 28 7.02 24.44 12.97
C LYS A 28 6.75 22.98 12.60
N CYS A 29 7.46 22.06 13.25
CA CYS A 29 7.34 20.63 12.97
C CYS A 29 5.96 20.07 13.36
N ASP A 30 5.33 20.64 14.39
CA ASP A 30 4.01 20.27 14.91
C ASP A 30 2.84 21.03 14.25
N ASP A 31 3.10 21.81 13.20
CA ASP A 31 2.05 22.51 12.46
C ASP A 31 1.09 21.49 11.80
N GLU A 32 -0.20 21.58 12.10
CA GLU A 32 -1.21 20.61 11.64
C GLU A 32 -1.29 20.52 10.11
N LYS A 33 -1.13 21.65 9.40
CA LYS A 33 -1.15 21.65 7.93
C LYS A 33 0.10 20.97 7.38
N ALA A 34 1.25 21.20 8.00
CA ALA A 34 2.50 20.54 7.63
C ALA A 34 2.43 19.02 7.88
N LEU A 35 1.85 18.57 8.99
CA LEU A 35 1.63 17.15 9.25
C LEU A 35 0.64 16.52 8.24
N GLY A 36 -0.38 17.27 7.81
CA GLY A 36 -1.25 16.86 6.71
C GLY A 36 -0.50 16.65 5.39
N LEU A 37 0.51 17.47 5.10
CA LEU A 37 1.40 17.28 3.94
C LEU A 37 2.25 16.01 4.09
N VAL A 38 2.78 15.72 5.28
CA VAL A 38 3.53 14.47 5.55
C VAL A 38 2.66 13.24 5.26
N GLN A 39 1.41 13.22 5.74
CA GLN A 39 0.46 12.14 5.44
C GLN A 39 0.15 12.03 3.94
N THR A 40 0.04 13.17 3.26
CA THR A 40 -0.19 13.21 1.81
C THR A 40 0.99 12.58 1.06
N VAL A 41 2.23 12.94 1.41
CA VAL A 41 3.43 12.35 0.81
C VAL A 41 3.49 10.83 1.02
N LEU A 42 3.23 10.36 2.25
CA LEU A 42 3.18 8.93 2.55
C LEU A 42 2.14 8.19 1.68
N THR A 43 0.95 8.77 1.53
CA THR A 43 -0.14 8.20 0.73
C THR A 43 0.18 8.20 -0.76
N ASP A 44 0.77 9.28 -1.26
CA ASP A 44 1.14 9.43 -2.66
C ASP A 44 2.26 8.46 -3.04
N ASP A 45 3.25 8.28 -2.18
CA ASP A 45 4.36 7.36 -2.44
C ASP A 45 3.90 5.90 -2.43
N LEU A 46 2.99 5.54 -1.52
CA LEU A 46 2.30 4.23 -1.56
C LEU A 46 1.54 4.06 -2.87
N THR A 47 0.76 5.06 -3.27
CA THR A 47 -0.05 5.02 -4.50
C THR A 47 0.83 4.87 -5.75
N LYS A 48 1.94 5.61 -5.83
CA LYS A 48 2.91 5.48 -6.94
C LYS A 48 3.52 4.08 -7.00
N SER A 49 3.84 3.50 -5.84
CA SER A 49 4.45 2.17 -5.75
C SER A 49 3.48 1.10 -6.21
N LEU A 50 2.22 1.18 -5.79
CA LEU A 50 1.14 0.32 -6.26
C LEU A 50 0.90 0.46 -7.77
N ASP A 51 0.85 1.69 -8.30
CA ASP A 51 0.69 1.95 -9.72
C ASP A 51 1.85 1.37 -10.54
N LYS A 52 3.09 1.46 -10.03
CA LYS A 52 4.27 0.87 -10.65
C LYS A 52 4.16 -0.67 -10.68
N THR A 53 3.92 -1.29 -9.52
CA THR A 53 3.79 -2.75 -9.40
C THR A 53 2.67 -3.29 -10.30
N LEU A 54 1.53 -2.61 -10.35
CA LEU A 54 0.43 -2.99 -11.21
C LEU A 54 0.82 -2.95 -12.69
N LYS A 55 1.45 -1.86 -13.14
CA LYS A 55 1.94 -1.76 -14.52
C LYS A 55 2.88 -2.92 -14.83
N GLU A 56 3.83 -3.22 -13.95
CA GLU A 56 4.77 -4.33 -14.15
C GLU A 56 4.07 -5.69 -14.26
N LEU A 57 3.07 -5.97 -13.42
CA LEU A 57 2.30 -7.23 -13.47
C LEU A 57 1.49 -7.36 -14.76
N ILE A 58 0.91 -6.26 -15.25
CA ILE A 58 0.20 -6.23 -16.55
C ILE A 58 1.19 -6.46 -17.70
N HIS A 59 2.33 -5.78 -17.71
CA HIS A 59 3.34 -5.94 -18.77
C HIS A 59 3.89 -7.37 -18.84
N LYS A 60 4.03 -8.05 -17.69
CA LYS A 60 4.46 -9.45 -17.60
C LYS A 60 3.38 -10.45 -17.98
N GLY A 61 2.15 -9.99 -18.27
CA GLY A 61 1.02 -10.86 -18.57
C GLY A 61 0.54 -11.70 -17.38
N ALA A 62 1.04 -11.43 -16.17
CA ALA A 62 0.62 -12.11 -14.94
C ALA A 62 -0.84 -11.79 -14.58
N ILE A 63 -1.34 -10.67 -15.11
CA ILE A 63 -2.65 -10.10 -14.83
C ILE A 63 -3.24 -9.55 -16.13
N LYS A 64 -4.49 -9.91 -16.45
CA LYS A 64 -5.19 -9.43 -17.68
C LYS A 64 -6.33 -8.46 -17.38
N ASP A 65 -7.04 -8.62 -16.27
CA ASP A 65 -8.30 -7.91 -15.99
C ASP A 65 -8.30 -7.30 -14.57
N LEU A 66 -7.43 -6.32 -14.33
CA LEU A 66 -7.33 -5.70 -13.02
C LEU A 66 -7.57 -4.20 -13.09
N ASP A 67 -8.57 -3.73 -12.33
CA ASP A 67 -8.96 -2.33 -12.25
C ASP A 67 -8.00 -1.54 -11.33
N PRO A 68 -7.18 -0.62 -11.88
CA PRO A 68 -6.26 0.19 -11.09
C PRO A 68 -6.96 1.02 -10.00
N ALA A 69 -8.24 1.38 -10.19
CA ALA A 69 -8.98 2.19 -9.23
C ALA A 69 -9.21 1.47 -7.90
N LYS A 70 -9.40 0.14 -7.92
CA LYS A 70 -9.60 -0.67 -6.70
C LYS A 70 -8.31 -0.80 -5.88
N LEU A 71 -7.16 -0.86 -6.54
CA LEU A 71 -5.87 -0.87 -5.84
C LEU A 71 -5.61 0.48 -5.15
N LYS A 72 -5.89 1.59 -5.85
CA LYS A 72 -5.84 2.94 -5.27
C LYS A 72 -6.79 3.11 -4.09
N LEU A 73 -7.99 2.54 -4.17
CA LEU A 73 -8.93 2.55 -3.05
C LEU A 73 -8.38 1.79 -1.84
N SER A 74 -7.70 0.67 -2.07
CA SER A 74 -7.08 -0.13 -1.01
C SER A 74 -5.96 0.64 -0.31
N ALA A 75 -5.19 1.46 -1.05
CA ALA A 75 -4.18 2.36 -0.48
C ALA A 75 -4.78 3.41 0.47
N LYS A 76 -5.96 3.94 0.15
CA LYS A 76 -6.66 4.93 0.99
C LYS A 76 -7.16 4.37 2.32
N ASN A 77 -7.28 3.05 2.44
CA ASN A 77 -7.71 2.39 3.68
C ASN A 77 -6.54 2.16 4.65
N VAL A 78 -5.29 2.43 4.23
CA VAL A 78 -4.13 2.45 5.12
C VAL A 78 -4.18 3.73 5.96
N GLN A 79 -4.10 3.59 7.28
CA GLN A 79 -4.18 4.72 8.20
C GLN A 79 -2.78 5.09 8.71
N TYR A 80 -2.47 6.38 8.65
CA TYR A 80 -1.22 6.94 9.16
C TYR A 80 -1.51 7.79 10.41
N SER A 81 -0.95 7.40 11.54
CA SER A 81 -0.98 8.18 12.78
C SER A 81 0.41 8.75 13.04
N LEU A 82 0.46 10.07 13.23
CA LEU A 82 1.67 10.87 13.41
C LEU A 82 1.63 11.48 14.80
N VAL A 83 2.56 11.11 15.68
CA VAL A 83 2.56 11.52 17.09
C VAL A 83 3.96 11.96 17.51
N ASP A 84 4.05 12.86 18.48
CA ASP A 84 5.31 13.30 19.11
C ASP A 84 6.31 13.91 18.11
N SER A 85 5.81 14.85 17.28
CA SER A 85 6.64 15.64 16.38
C SER A 85 7.67 16.48 17.15
N ARG A 86 8.91 16.48 16.68
CA ARG A 86 10.01 17.28 17.23
C ARG A 86 10.88 17.91 16.15
N THR A 87 11.40 19.09 16.45
CA THR A 87 12.41 19.75 15.62
C THR A 87 13.78 19.19 15.95
N ASP A 88 14.44 18.62 14.94
CA ASP A 88 15.81 18.12 15.10
C ASP A 88 16.83 19.21 14.72
N ASN A 89 16.57 19.96 13.64
CA ASN A 89 17.49 20.98 13.15
C ASN A 89 16.77 22.08 12.36
N ILE A 90 17.16 23.33 12.60
CA ILE A 90 16.81 24.48 11.77
C ILE A 90 18.07 24.86 10.99
N ASP A 91 17.98 24.85 9.66
CA ASP A 91 19.11 25.22 8.80
C ASP A 91 19.29 26.75 8.82
N PRO A 92 20.45 27.30 9.25
CA PRO A 92 20.67 28.74 9.27
C PRO A 92 20.79 29.35 7.86
N ASP A 93 21.18 28.54 6.87
CA ASP A 93 21.50 28.99 5.51
C ASP A 93 20.34 28.77 4.52
N SER A 94 19.23 28.15 4.96
CA SER A 94 18.06 27.91 4.13
C SER A 94 16.75 28.02 4.91
N THR A 95 15.60 27.87 4.25
CA THR A 95 14.28 27.84 4.91
C THR A 95 13.91 26.44 5.41
N ARG A 96 14.84 25.48 5.35
CA ARG A 96 14.59 24.08 5.70
C ARG A 96 14.52 23.89 7.20
N THR A 97 13.54 23.09 7.61
CA THR A 97 13.38 22.61 8.98
C THR A 97 13.34 21.10 8.95
N LYS A 98 14.29 20.45 9.62
CA LYS A 98 14.35 19.00 9.77
C LYS A 98 13.66 18.59 11.05
N CYS A 99 12.76 17.63 10.93
CA CYS A 99 11.88 17.16 11.99
C CYS A 99 11.94 15.63 12.08
N SER A 100 11.65 15.11 13.27
CA SER A 100 11.39 13.70 13.52
C SER A 100 9.98 13.53 14.10
N ILE A 101 9.36 12.39 13.84
CA ILE A 101 8.02 12.06 14.36
C ILE A 101 7.84 10.56 14.44
N ASP A 102 7.02 10.12 15.40
CA ASP A 102 6.68 8.71 15.53
C ASP A 102 5.48 8.39 14.65
N LEU A 103 5.71 7.49 13.69
CA LEU A 103 4.71 7.03 12.73
C LEU A 103 4.15 5.67 13.17
N THR A 104 2.83 5.56 13.21
CA THR A 104 2.14 4.28 13.20
C THR A 104 1.35 4.13 11.90
N VAL A 105 1.62 3.07 11.15
CA VAL A 105 0.85 2.69 9.96
C VAL A 105 -0.03 1.50 10.29
N SER A 106 -1.34 1.62 10.09
CA SER A 106 -2.29 0.52 10.30
C SER A 106 -2.84 0.02 8.97
N ILE A 107 -2.64 -1.27 8.70
CA ILE A 107 -3.19 -1.97 7.55
C ILE A 107 -4.49 -2.67 7.99
N PRO A 108 -5.59 -2.56 7.24
CA PRO A 108 -6.81 -3.31 7.54
C PRO A 108 -6.55 -4.82 7.64
N ALA A 109 -7.06 -5.46 8.69
CA ALA A 109 -6.82 -6.88 8.97
C ALA A 109 -7.33 -7.80 7.85
N ASP A 110 -8.42 -7.43 7.17
CA ASP A 110 -8.95 -8.21 6.06
C ASP A 110 -8.01 -8.19 4.85
N LEU A 111 -7.29 -7.08 4.62
CA LEU A 111 -6.30 -6.98 3.56
C LEU A 111 -5.06 -7.80 3.89
N VAL A 112 -4.55 -7.75 5.14
CA VAL A 112 -3.45 -8.62 5.57
C VAL A 112 -3.82 -10.09 5.41
N LYS A 113 -5.00 -10.49 5.88
CA LYS A 113 -5.49 -11.87 5.75
C LYS A 113 -5.57 -12.31 4.27
N LYS A 114 -6.20 -11.51 3.41
CA LYS A 114 -6.28 -11.80 1.96
C LYS A 114 -4.89 -11.92 1.34
N SER A 115 -3.97 -11.08 1.77
CA SER A 115 -2.58 -11.10 1.31
C SER A 115 -1.89 -12.41 1.67
N ASP A 116 -1.96 -12.84 2.93
CA ASP A 116 -1.30 -14.06 3.37
C ASP A 116 -1.94 -15.33 2.78
N GLU A 117 -3.26 -15.34 2.60
CA GLU A 117 -3.95 -16.40 1.84
C GLU A 117 -3.49 -16.45 0.38
N ALA A 118 -3.21 -15.31 -0.24
CA ALA A 118 -2.68 -15.24 -1.60
C ALA A 118 -1.23 -15.71 -1.68
N ARG A 119 -0.39 -15.31 -0.71
CA ARG A 119 1.03 -15.71 -0.64
C ARG A 119 1.20 -17.20 -0.40
N ALA A 120 0.38 -17.79 0.47
CA ALA A 120 0.37 -19.23 0.71
C ALA A 120 0.05 -20.05 -0.55
N LYS A 121 -0.73 -19.49 -1.48
CA LYS A 121 -1.06 -20.13 -2.78
C LYS A 121 0.10 -20.13 -3.77
N VAL A 122 1.11 -19.29 -3.56
CA VAL A 122 2.28 -19.17 -4.44
C VAL A 122 3.58 -19.40 -3.66
N ASP A 123 3.49 -20.12 -2.54
CA ASP A 123 4.60 -20.52 -1.68
C ASP A 123 5.54 -19.36 -1.28
N THR A 124 4.95 -18.20 -0.99
CA THR A 124 5.66 -17.01 -0.50
C THR A 124 5.40 -16.77 0.99
N ASN A 125 6.37 -16.17 1.67
CA ASN A 125 6.33 -15.84 3.10
C ASN A 125 5.18 -14.89 3.48
N THR A 126 4.72 -14.93 4.72
CA THR A 126 3.65 -14.04 5.24
C THR A 126 4.08 -12.57 5.32
N THR A 127 3.11 -11.65 5.45
CA THR A 127 3.37 -10.22 5.71
C THR A 127 4.26 -10.04 6.95
N GLU A 128 3.99 -10.78 8.03
CA GLU A 128 4.77 -10.68 9.26
C GLU A 128 6.23 -11.11 9.08
N TYR A 129 6.46 -12.23 8.38
CA TYR A 129 7.82 -12.66 8.07
C TYR A 129 8.54 -11.63 7.19
N GLN A 130 7.87 -11.11 6.17
CA GLN A 130 8.42 -10.06 5.31
C GLN A 130 8.78 -8.80 6.11
N ALA A 131 7.95 -8.40 7.07
CA ALA A 131 8.24 -7.26 7.94
C ALA A 131 9.53 -7.48 8.75
N SER A 132 9.71 -8.68 9.29
CA SER A 132 10.95 -9.08 9.97
C SER A 132 12.17 -8.95 9.04
N GLN A 133 12.09 -9.44 7.80
CA GLN A 133 13.19 -9.32 6.83
C GLN A 133 13.52 -7.86 6.48
N LEU A 134 12.51 -6.99 6.53
CA LEU A 134 12.64 -5.56 6.27
C LEU A 134 13.03 -4.76 7.52
N ASN A 135 13.27 -5.42 8.67
CA ASN A 135 13.57 -4.80 9.96
C ASN A 135 12.50 -3.80 10.42
N LEU A 136 11.22 -4.14 10.20
CA LEU A 136 10.08 -3.32 10.63
C LEU A 136 9.44 -3.92 11.89
N GLU A 137 9.15 -3.07 12.88
CA GLU A 137 8.35 -3.46 14.05
C GLU A 137 6.89 -3.62 13.63
N TYR A 138 6.50 -4.84 13.28
CA TYR A 138 5.15 -5.20 12.86
C TYR A 138 4.45 -6.03 13.94
N SER A 139 3.30 -5.54 14.41
CA SER A 139 2.42 -6.31 15.30
C SER A 139 0.98 -5.85 15.15
N ASN A 140 0.02 -6.78 15.24
CA ASN A 140 -1.42 -6.47 15.16
C ASN A 140 -1.81 -5.62 13.93
N ASN A 141 -1.23 -5.93 12.76
CA ASN A 141 -1.42 -5.20 11.50
C ASN A 141 -0.97 -3.73 11.55
N LYS A 142 -0.08 -3.40 12.50
CA LYS A 142 0.49 -2.07 12.68
C LYS A 142 2.00 -2.11 12.54
N ILE A 143 2.53 -1.09 11.90
CA ILE A 143 3.97 -0.84 11.79
C ILE A 143 4.26 0.41 12.60
N LYS A 144 5.23 0.33 13.51
CA LYS A 144 5.70 1.49 14.28
C LYS A 144 7.13 1.80 13.89
N MET A 145 7.40 3.06 13.57
CA MET A 145 8.76 3.51 13.32
C MET A 145 8.88 5.03 13.46
N PRO A 146 10.03 5.54 13.90
CA PRO A 146 10.34 6.96 13.73
C PRO A 146 10.58 7.24 12.24
N ILE A 147 10.08 8.37 11.76
CA ILE A 147 10.43 8.91 10.45
C ILE A 147 11.05 10.29 10.60
N VAL A 148 11.88 10.64 9.63
CA VAL A 148 12.43 11.98 9.48
C VAL A 148 11.71 12.66 8.34
N TYR A 149 11.36 13.93 8.51
CA TYR A 149 10.79 14.74 7.44
C TYR A 149 11.39 16.14 7.44
N VAL A 150 11.35 16.77 6.28
CA VAL A 150 11.85 18.12 6.06
C VAL A 150 10.71 18.99 5.57
N LEU A 151 10.52 20.13 6.24
CA LEU A 151 9.58 21.17 5.85
C LEU A 151 10.34 22.33 5.23
N GLN A 152 9.90 22.80 4.07
CA GLN A 152 10.51 23.93 3.37
C GLN A 152 9.43 24.80 2.72
N PRO A 153 9.23 26.05 3.18
CA PRO A 153 8.45 27.04 2.45
C PRO A 153 9.02 27.28 1.03
N THR A 154 8.14 27.55 0.07
CA THR A 154 8.54 28.09 -1.24
C THR A 154 9.11 29.50 -1.09
N ASP A 155 9.91 29.95 -2.06
CA ASP A 155 10.49 31.31 -2.05
C ASP A 155 9.42 32.41 -2.03
N LYS A 156 8.23 32.11 -2.57
CA LYS A 156 7.06 33.00 -2.54
C LYS A 156 6.30 32.98 -1.21
N GLY A 157 6.61 32.03 -0.32
CA GLY A 157 5.96 31.84 0.98
C GLY A 157 4.50 31.35 0.90
N ASP A 158 4.01 31.02 -0.29
CA ASP A 158 2.61 30.65 -0.53
C ASP A 158 2.33 29.16 -0.26
N LYS A 159 3.37 28.32 -0.24
CA LYS A 159 3.27 26.87 -0.07
C LYS A 159 4.40 26.34 0.79
N VAL A 160 4.15 25.20 1.42
CA VAL A 160 5.15 24.41 2.14
C VAL A 160 5.32 23.09 1.41
N ILE A 161 6.57 22.67 1.25
CA ILE A 161 6.93 21.37 0.71
C ILE A 161 7.33 20.48 1.89
N ALA A 162 6.73 19.30 1.98
CA ALA A 162 7.14 18.25 2.89
C ALA A 162 7.93 17.18 2.12
N THR A 163 9.06 16.75 2.67
CA THR A 163 9.82 15.59 2.16
C THR A 163 9.94 14.58 3.29
N VAL A 164 9.51 13.35 3.06
CA VAL A 164 9.59 12.28 4.05
C VAL A 164 10.75 11.35 3.69
N LEU A 165 11.53 10.96 4.69
CA LEU A 165 12.76 10.17 4.52
C LEU A 165 12.61 8.81 5.20
N ASN A 166 13.41 7.84 4.74
CA ASN A 166 13.55 6.49 5.32
C ASN A 166 12.27 5.64 5.34
N THR A 167 11.35 5.87 4.41
CA THR A 167 10.07 5.12 4.29
C THR A 167 10.14 3.95 3.30
N GLY A 168 11.30 3.66 2.70
CA GLY A 168 11.45 2.65 1.65
C GLY A 168 10.94 1.26 2.05
N ASN A 169 11.45 0.72 3.15
CA ASN A 169 11.05 -0.61 3.64
C ASN A 169 9.56 -0.66 4.02
N LEU A 170 9.06 0.37 4.71
CA LEU A 170 7.65 0.53 5.04
C LEU A 170 6.79 0.45 3.78
N ASN A 171 7.16 1.24 2.77
CA ASN A 171 6.43 1.32 1.51
C ASN A 171 6.49 -0.01 0.74
N THR A 172 7.62 -0.72 0.72
CA THR A 172 7.72 -2.08 0.17
C THR A 172 6.75 -3.03 0.87
N LEU A 173 6.77 -3.11 2.20
CA LEU A 173 5.90 -4.03 2.94
C LEU A 173 4.41 -3.76 2.68
N VAL A 174 3.99 -2.49 2.78
CA VAL A 174 2.58 -2.09 2.62
C VAL A 174 2.14 -2.30 1.18
N SER A 175 2.94 -1.87 0.20
CA SER A 175 2.57 -2.01 -1.22
C SER A 175 2.47 -3.48 -1.65
N GLU A 176 3.40 -4.34 -1.24
CA GLU A 176 3.34 -5.77 -1.56
C GLU A 176 2.17 -6.46 -0.86
N THR A 177 1.90 -6.12 0.40
CA THR A 177 0.74 -6.65 1.13
C THR A 177 -0.57 -6.29 0.42
N LEU A 178 -0.73 -5.04 0.01
CA LEU A 178 -1.92 -4.62 -0.73
C LEU A 178 -1.98 -5.27 -2.12
N THR A 179 -0.84 -5.45 -2.78
CA THR A 179 -0.77 -6.11 -4.09
C THR A 179 -1.25 -7.55 -3.99
N TYR A 180 -0.70 -8.36 -3.08
CA TYR A 180 -1.11 -9.75 -2.89
C TYR A 180 -2.58 -9.88 -2.50
N ALA A 181 -3.05 -9.03 -1.58
CA ALA A 181 -4.47 -9.00 -1.21
C ALA A 181 -5.38 -8.75 -2.42
N PHE A 182 -4.94 -7.88 -3.34
CA PHE A 182 -5.72 -7.47 -4.49
C PHE A 182 -5.66 -8.48 -5.64
N ILE A 183 -4.52 -9.13 -5.88
CA ILE A 183 -4.35 -10.09 -6.97
C ILE A 183 -4.79 -11.50 -6.59
N LYS A 184 -5.15 -11.74 -5.32
CA LYS A 184 -5.68 -13.02 -4.82
C LYS A 184 -6.70 -13.68 -5.78
N PRO A 185 -7.74 -12.98 -6.28
CA PRO A 185 -8.73 -13.60 -7.17
C PRO A 185 -8.12 -14.13 -8.48
N GLN A 186 -7.06 -13.49 -8.98
CA GLN A 186 -6.36 -13.94 -10.19
C GLN A 186 -5.44 -15.13 -9.91
N ILE A 187 -4.76 -15.15 -8.76
CA ILE A 187 -3.99 -16.32 -8.31
C ILE A 187 -4.92 -17.54 -8.23
N GLU A 188 -6.10 -17.39 -7.62
CA GLU A 188 -7.10 -18.45 -7.52
C GLU A 188 -7.61 -18.90 -8.89
N LYS A 189 -7.94 -17.97 -9.79
CA LYS A 189 -8.35 -18.28 -11.17
C LYS A 189 -7.27 -19.08 -11.93
N ASN A 190 -6.01 -18.70 -11.77
CA ASN A 190 -4.88 -19.38 -12.44
C ASN A 190 -4.66 -20.79 -11.90
N GLN A 191 -4.74 -20.99 -10.57
CA GLN A 191 -4.67 -22.32 -9.96
C GLN A 191 -5.79 -23.24 -10.45
N ILE A 192 -7.04 -22.75 -10.47
CA ILE A 192 -8.19 -23.52 -10.96
C ILE A 192 -8.01 -23.88 -12.44
N SER A 193 -7.53 -22.94 -13.26
CA SER A 193 -7.27 -23.21 -14.68
C SER A 193 -6.21 -24.28 -14.88
N ALA A 194 -5.13 -24.27 -14.08
CA ALA A 194 -4.09 -25.30 -14.13
C ALA A 194 -4.61 -26.67 -13.68
N ILE A 195 -5.42 -26.75 -12.62
CA ILE A 195 -6.05 -28.01 -12.16
C ILE A 195 -6.96 -28.58 -13.25
N ASN A 196 -7.79 -27.75 -13.87
CA ASN A 196 -8.70 -28.19 -14.93
C ASN A 196 -7.95 -28.70 -16.17
N GLN A 197 -6.84 -28.05 -16.55
CA GLN A 197 -5.99 -28.53 -17.66
C GLN A 197 -5.33 -29.87 -17.33
N ASN A 198 -4.80 -30.03 -16.12
CA ASN A 198 -4.20 -31.30 -15.70
C ASN A 198 -5.24 -32.43 -15.63
N SER A 199 -6.46 -32.13 -15.19
CA SER A 199 -7.57 -33.09 -15.13
C SER A 199 -8.04 -33.49 -16.55
N SER A 200 -8.13 -32.54 -17.48
CA SER A 200 -8.45 -32.84 -18.87
C SER A 200 -7.36 -33.68 -19.54
N ASN A 201 -6.08 -33.43 -19.23
CA ASN A 201 -4.97 -34.23 -19.74
C ASN A 201 -4.94 -35.63 -19.14
N SER A 202 -5.28 -35.81 -17.87
CA SER A 202 -5.36 -37.16 -17.26
C SER A 202 -6.52 -37.96 -17.85
N VAL A 203 -7.70 -37.34 -18.04
CA VAL A 203 -8.84 -38.00 -18.68
C VAL A 203 -8.54 -38.34 -20.16
N ALA A 204 -7.84 -37.46 -20.88
CA ALA A 204 -7.41 -37.75 -22.25
C ALA A 204 -6.38 -38.89 -22.31
N ALA A 205 -5.42 -38.92 -21.38
CA ALA A 205 -4.44 -40.00 -21.28
C ALA A 205 -5.08 -41.35 -20.91
N GLU A 206 -6.03 -41.36 -19.98
CA GLU A 206 -6.80 -42.55 -19.60
C GLU A 206 -7.67 -43.06 -20.77
N ALA A 207 -8.29 -42.17 -21.54
CA ALA A 207 -9.04 -42.54 -22.73
C ALA A 207 -8.16 -43.11 -23.84
N ILE A 208 -6.95 -42.58 -24.05
CA ILE A 208 -5.99 -43.12 -25.04
C ILE A 208 -5.51 -44.51 -24.62
N ASN A 209 -5.15 -44.70 -23.35
CA ASN A 209 -4.72 -46.00 -22.84
C ASN A 209 -5.83 -47.07 -22.95
N ALA A 210 -7.09 -46.71 -22.66
CA ALA A 210 -8.21 -47.64 -22.80
C ALA A 210 -8.47 -48.05 -24.26
N VAL A 211 -8.19 -47.17 -25.23
CA VAL A 211 -8.30 -47.48 -26.66
C VAL A 211 -7.14 -48.36 -27.14
N GLU A 212 -5.90 -48.11 -26.66
CA GLU A 212 -4.76 -48.99 -26.95
C GLU A 212 -4.93 -50.39 -26.34
N GLU A 213 -5.43 -50.49 -25.11
CA GLU A 213 -5.68 -51.77 -24.44
C GLU A 213 -6.79 -52.56 -25.16
N ALA A 214 -7.86 -51.89 -25.59
CA ALA A 214 -8.90 -52.52 -26.40
C ALA A 214 -8.38 -52.99 -27.78
N ALA A 215 -7.49 -52.23 -28.42
CA ALA A 215 -6.88 -52.60 -29.69
C ALA A 215 -5.87 -53.76 -29.56
N ALA A 216 -5.18 -53.87 -28.42
CA ALA A 216 -4.27 -54.99 -28.14
C ALA A 216 -5.02 -56.30 -27.90
N VAL A 217 -6.18 -56.26 -27.23
CA VAL A 217 -7.03 -57.45 -27.01
C VAL A 217 -7.63 -57.98 -28.33
N ASP A 218 -7.97 -57.09 -29.26
CA ASP A 218 -8.51 -57.47 -30.58
C ASP A 218 -7.42 -58.08 -31.50
N ALA A 219 -6.15 -57.66 -31.33
CA ALA A 219 -5.01 -58.21 -32.07
C ALA A 219 -4.62 -59.63 -31.64
N ASP A 220 -4.66 -59.93 -30.33
CA ASP A 220 -4.40 -61.28 -29.79
C ASP A 220 -5.49 -62.29 -30.22
N TYR A 221 -6.74 -61.83 -30.37
CA TYR A 221 -7.86 -62.69 -30.80
C TYR A 221 -7.74 -63.17 -32.26
N TYR A 222 -7.03 -62.41 -33.11
CA TYR A 222 -6.79 -62.78 -34.51
C TYR A 222 -5.48 -63.58 -34.72
N SER A 223 -4.49 -63.48 -33.84
CA SER A 223 -3.27 -64.30 -33.94
C SER A 223 -3.50 -65.76 -33.54
N ASP A 224 -4.41 -66.03 -32.61
CA ASP A 224 -4.78 -67.41 -32.22
C ASP A 224 -5.67 -68.12 -33.26
N ALA A 225 -6.25 -67.39 -34.22
CA ALA A 225 -7.08 -67.94 -35.28
C ALA A 225 -6.29 -68.43 -36.51
N GLU A 226 -4.99 -68.13 -36.60
CA GLU A 226 -4.14 -68.45 -37.76
C GLU A 226 -3.24 -69.69 -37.56
N GLU A 227 -3.21 -70.29 -36.36
CA GLU A 227 -2.37 -71.47 -36.04
C GLU A 227 -3.05 -72.84 -36.24
N VAL A 228 -4.27 -72.89 -36.79
CA VAL A 228 -5.01 -74.14 -37.05
C VAL A 228 -5.34 -74.28 -38.54
N TYR A 229 -4.34 -74.56 -39.39
CA TYR A 229 -4.53 -75.28 -40.67
C TYR A 229 -3.26 -76.00 -41.11
#